data_AF-A0A966RWW3-F1
#
_entry.id   AF-A0A966RWW3-F1
#
_cell.length_a   1.000
_cell.length_b   1.000
_cell.length_c   1.000
_cell.angle_alpha   90.00
_cell.angle_beta   90.00
_cell.angle_gamma   90.00
#
_symmetry.space_group_name_H-M   'P 1'
#
loop_
_entity.id
_entity.type
_entity.pdbx_description
1 polymer ?
#
loop_
_entity_poly.entity_id
_entity_poly.type
_entity_poly.pdbx_seq_one_letter_code
_entity_poly.pdbx_strand_id
1 'polypeptide(L)' 'DAGAAKNLAQKIQKGGVGVWGQIPMPANPQVSAAEAETLAKWILATK' A
#
# COMPACT_ATOMS: atom_id res chain seq x y z
N ASP A 1 -4.10 -6.81 12.99
CA ASP A 1 -4.51 -5.40 12.94
C ASP A 1 -5.55 -5.13 11.85
N ALA A 2 -6.78 -4.79 12.23
CA ALA A 2 -7.84 -4.44 11.27
C ALA A 2 -7.53 -3.19 10.42
N GLY A 3 -6.58 -2.34 10.84
CA GLY A 3 -6.18 -1.13 10.12
C GLY A 3 -4.98 -1.29 9.16
N ALA A 4 -4.25 -2.42 9.21
CA ALA A 4 -3.01 -2.58 8.46
C ALA A 4 -3.24 -2.57 6.93
N ALA A 5 -4.28 -3.28 6.46
CA ALA A 5 -4.61 -3.34 5.04
C ALA A 5 -4.97 -1.95 4.48
N LYS A 6 -5.73 -1.15 5.24
CA LYS A 6 -6.13 0.20 4.83
C LYS A 6 -4.95 1.16 4.77
N ASN A 7 -4.06 1.10 5.75
CA ASN A 7 -2.83 1.92 5.75
C ASN A 7 -1.91 1.55 4.57
N LEU A 8 -1.74 0.25 4.31
CA LEU A 8 -0.92 -0.21 3.18
C LEU A 8 -1.56 0.15 1.83
N ALA A 9 -2.88 0.02 1.69
CA ALA A 9 -3.60 0.44 0.48
C ALA A 9 -3.41 1.94 0.18
N GLN A 10 -3.47 2.80 1.21
CA GLN A 10 -3.20 4.23 1.03
C GLN A 10 -1.78 4.50 0.54
N LYS A 11 -0.79 3.77 1.07
CA LYS A 11 0.60 3.88 0.60
C LYS A 11 0.74 3.37 -0.83
N ILE A 12 0.09 2.27 -1.20
CA ILE A 12 0.09 1.75 -2.58
C ILE A 12 -0.44 2.82 -3.55
N GLN A 13 -1.56 3.47 -3.26
CA GLN A 13 -2.11 4.49 -4.17
C GLN A 13 -1.30 5.79 -4.19
N LYS A 14 -0.96 6.31 -3.00
CA LYS A 14 -0.39 7.68 -2.87
C LYS A 14 1.13 7.70 -2.92
N GLY A 15 1.78 6.54 -2.89
CA GLY A 15 3.21 6.45 -2.68
C GLY A 15 3.61 6.73 -1.23
N GLY A 16 4.92 6.81 -1.00
CA GLY A 16 5.46 7.10 0.33
C GLY A 16 6.97 6.98 0.37
N VAL A 17 7.58 7.55 1.41
CA VAL A 17 9.03 7.54 1.63
C VAL A 17 9.33 7.25 3.10
N GLY A 18 10.53 6.75 3.40
CA GLY A 18 11.07 6.65 4.75
C GLY A 18 10.85 5.30 5.44
N VAL A 19 9.85 4.50 5.04
CA VAL A 19 9.58 3.20 5.69
C VAL A 19 10.62 2.15 5.34
N TRP A 20 11.06 2.11 4.07
CA TRP A 20 12.00 1.12 3.54
C TRP A 20 13.32 1.74 3.06
N GLY A 21 13.52 3.02 3.37
CA GLY A 21 14.66 3.80 2.90
C GLY A 21 14.25 5.17 2.37
N GLN A 22 15.22 5.90 1.83
CA GLN A 22 15.03 7.27 1.37
C GLN A 22 14.50 7.37 -0.06
N ILE A 23 14.45 6.26 -0.79
CA ILE A 23 13.88 6.24 -2.14
C ILE A 23 12.35 6.30 -2.03
N PRO A 24 11.69 7.34 -2.56
CA PRO A 24 10.24 7.46 -2.51
C PRO A 24 9.60 6.46 -3.48
N MET A 25 8.58 5.74 -3.00
CA MET A 25 7.65 5.03 -3.86
C MET A 25 6.71 6.04 -4.53
N PRO A 26 6.66 6.12 -5.87
CA PRO A 26 5.74 6.99 -6.58
C PRO A 26 4.27 6.64 -6.32
N ALA A 27 3.37 7.59 -6.54
CA ALA A 27 1.94 7.32 -6.54
C ALA A 27 1.57 6.39 -7.71
N ASN A 28 0.61 5.50 -7.49
CA ASN A 28 0.06 4.60 -8.49
C ASN A 28 -1.38 5.05 -8.85
N PRO A 29 -1.54 6.08 -9.72
CA PRO A 29 -2.86 6.68 -10.00
C PRO A 29 -3.82 5.75 -10.75
N GLN A 30 -3.28 4.70 -11.37
CA GLN A 30 -4.05 3.71 -12.11
C GLN A 30 -4.71 2.66 -11.20
N VAL A 31 -4.26 2.56 -9.94
CA VAL A 31 -4.75 1.58 -8.98
C VAL A 31 -5.92 2.18 -8.20
N SER A 32 -7.10 1.59 -8.34
CA SER A 32 -8.29 1.99 -7.58
C SER A 32 -8.17 1.63 -6.09
N ALA A 33 -9.03 2.22 -5.26
CA ALA A 33 -9.00 1.96 -3.81
C ALA A 33 -9.28 0.49 -3.48
N ALA A 34 -10.19 -0.13 -4.23
CA ALA A 34 -10.56 -1.54 -4.07
C ALA A 34 -9.40 -2.48 -4.47
N GLU A 35 -8.71 -2.18 -5.57
CA GLU A 35 -7.53 -2.94 -6.00
C GLU A 35 -6.39 -2.80 -4.99
N ALA A 36 -6.13 -1.58 -4.50
CA ALA A 36 -5.11 -1.32 -3.49
C ALA A 36 -5.37 -2.08 -2.18
N GLU A 37 -6.64 -2.16 -1.74
CA GLU A 37 -7.00 -2.98 -0.58
C GLU A 37 -6.82 -4.47 -0.83
N THR A 38 -7.13 -4.94 -2.04
CA THR A 38 -6.96 -6.36 -2.43
C THR A 38 -5.47 -6.73 -2.39
N LEU A 39 -4.62 -5.90 -2.99
CA LEU A 39 -3.16 -6.07 -2.95
C LEU A 39 -2.63 -6.03 -1.52
N ALA A 40 -3.08 -5.07 -0.71
CA ALA A 40 -2.67 -4.96 0.69
C ALA A 40 -3.04 -6.20 1.51
N LYS A 41 -4.26 -6.74 1.32
CA LYS A 41 -4.68 -7.99 1.97
C LYS A 41 -3.82 -9.18 1.52
N TRP A 42 -3.52 -9.29 0.23
CA TRP A 42 -2.65 -10.33 -0.30
C TRP A 42 -1.22 -10.26 0.29
N ILE A 43 -0.63 -9.07 0.32
CA ILE A 43 0.70 -8.84 0.93
C ILE A 43 0.69 -9.25 2.41
N LEU A 44 -0.33 -8.85 3.18
CA LEU A 44 -0.44 -9.18 4.61
C LEU A 44 -0.77 -10.65 4.88
N ALA A 45 -1.33 -11.36 3.90
CA ALA A 45 -1.58 -12.80 3.98
C ALA A 45 -0.32 -13.64 3.70
N THR A 46 0.70 -13.02 3.08
CA THR A 46 1.97 -13.68 2.77
C THR A 46 2.83 -13.69 4.05
N LYS A 47 2.79 -14.81 4.78
CA LYS A 47 3.72 -15.15 5.87
C LYS A 47 4.63 -16.29 5.45
#